data_AF-A0AAW8BJT5-F1
#
_entry.id   AF-A0AAW8BJT5-F1
#
_cell.length_a   1.000
_cell.length_b   1.000
_cell.length_c   1.000
_cell.angle_alpha   90.00
_cell.angle_beta   90.00
_cell.angle_gamma   90.00
#
_symmetry.space_group_name_H-M   'P 1'
#
loop_
_entity.id
_entity.type
_entity.pdbx_description
1 polymer ?
#
loop_
_entity_poly.entity_id
_entity_poly.type
_entity_poly.pdbx_seq_one_letter_code
_entity_poly.pdbx_strand_id
1 'polypeptide(L)'
;MNGEGQQQAAQDGGAQQGGEQQGGQGQQFGAPDKGFPENTPVADMNPEQRANYYKHQNRQTDNKLAAFKGVTPEQVAQLQQENENLRNEKLSSDEKALNAATKKAAEEARAAADAEWRPKYQAAELKGLAGQVLKGEQLKSFMAVTDPAKFADENGVIDEDKVMGHLTAIFGTGGQDQQQGHNNGHQQRSWGQHSGGTGVPARPGDAGKAAAEKRFGKTKTP
;
A
#
# COMPACT_ATOMS: atom_id res chain seq x y z
N MET A 1 62.95 24.99 1.94
CA MET A 1 62.84 24.56 3.35
C MET A 1 63.18 23.08 3.36
N ASN A 2 64.46 22.71 3.25
CA ASN A 2 65.50 22.62 4.30
C ASN A 2 65.12 21.63 5.41
N GLY A 3 65.95 20.59 5.59
CA GLY A 3 65.89 19.70 6.75
C GLY A 3 66.59 18.35 6.56
N GLU A 4 67.88 18.37 6.25
CA GLU A 4 68.79 17.21 6.33
C GLU A 4 68.91 16.71 7.78
N GLY A 5 69.14 15.40 7.98
CA GLY A 5 69.30 14.81 9.32
C GLY A 5 69.86 13.39 9.34
N GLN A 6 71.13 13.28 8.95
CA GLN A 6 72.21 12.52 9.62
C GLN A 6 72.22 10.98 9.65
N GLN A 7 73.27 10.48 8.99
CA GLN A 7 73.97 9.21 9.22
C GLN A 7 74.60 9.17 10.61
N GLN A 8 74.67 7.99 11.23
CA GLN A 8 75.81 7.62 12.08
C GLN A 8 76.04 6.10 12.04
N ALA A 9 77.16 5.74 11.43
CA ALA A 9 77.81 4.45 11.55
C ALA A 9 78.51 4.36 12.91
N ALA A 10 78.46 3.19 13.53
CA ALA A 10 79.44 2.77 14.52
C ALA A 10 79.80 1.30 14.24
N GLN A 11 81.09 1.11 13.98
CA GLN A 11 81.78 -0.12 13.65
C GLN A 11 82.70 -0.41 14.83
N ASP A 12 82.56 -1.56 15.48
CA ASP A 12 83.54 -2.16 16.39
C ASP A 12 83.10 -3.63 16.55
N GLY A 13 83.88 -4.68 16.28
CA GLY A 13 85.30 -4.84 16.52
C GLY A 13 85.46 -5.97 17.53
N GLY A 14 85.52 -7.22 17.07
CA GLY A 14 85.60 -8.39 17.95
C GLY A 14 85.77 -9.70 17.22
N ALA A 15 86.94 -9.89 16.61
CA ALA A 15 87.41 -11.20 16.16
C ALA A 15 87.99 -11.96 17.36
N GLN A 16 87.67 -13.25 17.54
CA GLN A 16 88.67 -14.28 17.84
C GLN A 16 88.13 -15.72 17.64
N GLN A 17 88.65 -16.34 16.58
CA GLN A 17 89.22 -17.70 16.47
C GLN A 17 88.54 -18.91 17.13
N GLY A 18 88.40 -19.95 16.31
CA GLY A 18 89.16 -21.19 16.55
C GLY A 18 88.31 -22.43 16.80
N GLY A 19 88.21 -23.29 15.78
CA GLY A 19 87.61 -24.61 15.92
C GLY A 19 87.42 -25.31 14.58
N GLU A 20 88.51 -25.60 13.87
CA GLU A 20 88.50 -26.61 12.81
C GLU A 20 88.17 -27.97 13.41
N GLN A 21 87.18 -28.68 12.85
CA GLN A 21 87.24 -30.13 12.81
C GLN A 21 86.70 -30.64 11.46
N GLN A 22 87.64 -31.15 10.67
CA GLN A 22 87.44 -31.93 9.45
C GLN A 22 86.62 -33.19 9.72
N GLY A 23 85.77 -33.54 8.76
CA GLY A 23 85.42 -34.93 8.49
C GLY A 23 84.03 -35.12 7.90
N GLY A 24 83.97 -35.61 6.64
CA GLY A 24 82.80 -36.37 6.16
C GLY A 24 82.08 -35.77 4.96
N GLN A 25 82.38 -36.35 3.80
CA GLN A 25 81.81 -36.13 2.48
C GLN A 25 80.27 -36.19 2.44
N GLY A 26 79.66 -35.31 1.64
CA GLY A 26 78.32 -35.54 1.05
C GLY A 26 77.26 -34.47 1.32
N GLN A 27 77.53 -33.18 1.02
CA GLN A 27 76.47 -32.16 0.99
C GLN A 27 75.43 -32.44 -0.12
N GLN A 28 74.34 -33.10 0.24
CA GLN A 28 73.03 -32.70 -0.28
C GLN A 28 72.69 -31.36 0.38
N PHE A 29 72.40 -30.34 -0.43
CA PHE A 29 71.97 -29.02 0.03
C PHE A 29 70.63 -29.18 0.78
N GLY A 30 70.74 -29.48 2.07
CA GLY A 30 69.66 -29.84 2.96
C GLY A 30 68.97 -28.62 3.52
N ALA A 31 67.65 -28.75 3.71
CA ALA A 31 66.87 -27.82 4.51
C ALA A 31 67.57 -27.53 5.85
N PRO A 32 67.46 -26.31 6.40
CA PRO A 32 68.09 -25.95 7.66
C PRO A 32 67.75 -26.98 8.73
N ASP A 33 68.76 -27.54 9.39
CA ASP A 33 68.61 -28.55 10.43
C ASP A 33 67.69 -28.03 11.53
N LYS A 34 66.52 -28.67 11.66
CA LYS A 34 65.45 -28.22 12.56
C LYS A 34 65.63 -28.78 13.97
N GLY A 35 66.65 -29.61 14.21
CA GLY A 35 66.92 -30.24 15.50
C GLY A 35 65.91 -31.32 15.90
N PHE A 36 65.11 -31.83 14.94
CA PHE A 36 64.21 -32.97 15.10
C PHE A 36 64.10 -33.78 13.79
N PRO A 37 63.92 -35.10 13.85
CA PRO A 37 63.73 -35.95 12.68
C PRO A 37 62.33 -35.77 12.06
N GLU A 38 62.24 -35.49 10.76
CA GLU A 38 60.97 -35.20 10.06
C GLU A 38 60.03 -36.41 9.90
N ASN A 39 60.57 -37.63 9.86
CA ASN A 39 59.80 -38.86 9.61
C ASN A 39 59.58 -39.71 10.87
N THR A 40 59.88 -39.18 12.05
CA THR A 40 59.69 -39.90 13.32
C THR A 40 58.42 -39.38 13.98
N PRO A 41 57.49 -40.26 14.42
CA PRO A 41 56.37 -39.86 15.24
C PRO A 41 56.84 -39.17 16.52
N VAL A 42 56.12 -38.14 16.99
CA VAL A 42 56.47 -37.38 18.21
C VAL A 42 56.61 -38.28 19.45
N ALA A 43 55.89 -39.41 19.49
CA ALA A 43 55.98 -40.41 20.54
C ALA A 43 57.35 -41.10 20.62
N ASP A 44 58.03 -41.24 19.49
CA ASP A 44 59.33 -41.92 19.36
C ASP A 44 60.51 -40.93 19.34
N MET A 45 60.24 -39.63 19.47
CA MET A 45 61.26 -38.59 19.57
C MET A 45 61.82 -38.49 20.99
N ASN A 46 63.12 -38.20 21.09
CA ASN A 46 63.72 -37.89 22.38
C ASN A 46 63.16 -36.55 22.95
N PRO A 47 63.33 -36.26 24.25
CA PRO A 47 62.77 -35.06 24.87
C PRO A 47 63.20 -33.74 24.21
N GLU A 48 64.45 -33.63 23.77
CA GLU A 48 65.00 -32.43 23.12
C GLU A 48 64.44 -32.24 21.71
N GLN A 49 64.31 -33.32 20.94
CA GLN A 49 63.69 -33.34 19.62
C GLN A 49 62.22 -32.97 19.69
N ARG A 50 61.48 -33.43 20.73
CA ARG A 50 60.09 -33.02 20.96
C ARG A 50 59.99 -31.53 21.24
N ALA A 51 60.86 -31.00 22.09
CA ALA A 51 60.89 -29.56 22.40
C ALA A 51 61.15 -28.72 21.13
N ASN A 52 62.10 -29.15 20.29
CA ASN A 52 62.40 -28.50 19.01
C ASN A 52 61.24 -28.60 18.02
N TYR A 53 60.57 -29.76 17.95
CA TYR A 53 59.38 -29.97 17.11
C TYR A 53 58.24 -29.02 17.49
N TYR A 54 57.89 -28.93 18.78
CA TYR A 54 56.84 -28.04 19.25
C TYR A 54 57.21 -26.56 19.05
N LYS A 55 58.47 -26.18 19.28
CA LYS A 55 58.95 -24.81 19.03
C LYS A 55 58.85 -24.44 17.55
N HIS A 56 59.18 -25.37 16.65
CA HIS A 56 59.05 -25.17 15.21
C HIS A 56 57.57 -25.09 14.78
N GLN A 57 56.70 -25.95 15.30
CA GLN A 57 55.27 -25.88 15.02
C GLN A 57 54.63 -24.59 15.53
N ASN A 58 54.95 -24.17 16.75
CA ASN A 58 54.45 -22.92 17.31
C ASN A 58 54.88 -21.71 16.46
N ARG A 59 56.14 -21.68 16.01
CA ARG A 59 56.59 -20.65 15.05
C ARG A 59 55.83 -20.69 13.73
N GLN A 60 55.47 -21.87 13.23
CA GLN A 60 54.66 -21.96 12.00
C GLN A 60 53.23 -21.47 12.21
N THR A 61 52.60 -21.82 13.34
CA THR A 61 51.27 -21.30 13.68
C THR A 61 51.29 -19.79 13.91
N ASP A 62 52.31 -19.27 14.59
CA ASP A 62 52.47 -17.83 14.80
C ASP A 62 52.71 -17.08 13.49
N ASN A 63 53.55 -17.63 12.60
CA ASN A 63 53.76 -17.06 11.27
C ASN A 63 52.49 -17.09 10.41
N LYS A 64 51.69 -18.16 10.52
CA LYS A 64 50.39 -18.25 9.85
C LYS A 64 49.40 -17.23 10.42
N LEU A 65 49.29 -17.12 11.74
CA LEU A 65 48.42 -16.14 12.42
C LEU A 65 48.85 -14.69 12.12
N ALA A 66 50.15 -14.41 12.05
CA ALA A 66 50.69 -13.12 11.64
C ALA A 66 50.31 -12.76 10.20
N ALA A 67 50.26 -13.75 9.29
CA ALA A 67 49.78 -13.55 7.92
C ALA A 67 48.29 -13.17 7.85
N PHE A 68 47.47 -13.63 8.80
CA PHE A 68 46.07 -13.23 8.98
C PHE A 68 45.91 -11.97 9.85
N LYS A 69 47.00 -11.21 10.09
CA LYS A 69 47.03 -10.01 10.94
C LYS A 69 46.49 -10.26 12.36
N GLY A 70 46.60 -11.48 12.88
CA GLY A 70 46.10 -11.85 14.20
C GLY A 70 44.60 -12.16 14.27
N VAL A 71 43.90 -12.25 13.13
CA VAL A 71 42.50 -12.71 13.12
C VAL A 71 42.46 -14.21 13.35
N THR A 72 41.79 -14.61 14.43
CA THR A 72 41.66 -16.02 14.81
C THR A 72 40.52 -16.70 14.03
N PRO A 73 40.54 -18.03 13.87
CA PRO A 73 39.41 -18.76 13.28
C PRO A 73 38.07 -18.49 13.98
N GLU A 74 38.10 -18.30 15.30
CA GLU A 74 36.92 -17.94 16.11
C GLU A 74 36.38 -16.55 15.75
N GLN A 75 37.26 -15.57 15.53
CA GLN A 75 36.85 -14.24 15.06
C GLN A 75 36.24 -14.29 13.66
N VAL A 76 36.76 -15.13 12.77
CA VAL A 76 36.15 -15.32 11.44
C VAL A 76 34.74 -15.91 11.56
N ALA A 77 34.55 -16.92 12.42
CA ALA A 77 33.24 -17.51 12.67
C ALA A 77 32.25 -16.48 13.25
N GLN A 78 32.69 -15.66 14.21
CA GLN A 78 31.88 -14.57 14.77
C GLN A 78 31.49 -13.54 13.69
N LEU A 79 32.44 -13.09 12.88
CA LEU A 79 32.18 -12.11 11.82
C LEU A 79 31.24 -12.65 10.74
N GLN A 80 31.30 -13.95 10.44
CA GLN A 80 30.36 -14.59 9.52
C GLN A 80 28.95 -14.63 10.11
N GLN A 81 28.82 -15.04 11.37
CA GLN A 81 27.54 -15.08 12.07
C GLN A 81 26.90 -13.68 12.19
N GLU A 82 27.71 -12.66 12.48
CA GLU A 82 27.25 -11.27 12.58
C GLU A 82 26.82 -10.73 11.21
N ASN A 83 27.52 -11.07 10.12
CA ASN A 83 27.10 -10.74 8.75
C ASN A 83 25.79 -11.42 8.36
N GLU A 84 25.58 -12.67 8.74
CA GLU A 84 24.33 -13.39 8.48
C GLU A 84 23.16 -12.75 9.24
N ASN A 85 23.36 -12.42 10.52
CA ASN A 85 22.34 -11.74 11.33
C ASN A 85 21.97 -10.37 10.72
N LEU A 86 22.96 -9.55 10.36
CA LEU A 86 22.72 -8.25 9.74
C LEU A 86 22.03 -8.37 8.38
N ARG A 87 22.37 -9.39 7.58
CA ARG A 87 21.68 -9.66 6.32
C ARG A 87 20.22 -10.04 6.56
N ASN A 88 19.94 -10.94 7.50
CA ASN A 88 18.59 -11.35 7.84
C ASN A 88 17.74 -10.19 8.38
N GLU A 89 18.31 -9.35 9.24
CA GLU A 89 17.64 -8.16 9.77
C GLU A 89 17.33 -7.15 8.67
N LYS A 90 18.30 -6.86 7.78
CA LYS A 90 18.09 -5.94 6.66
C LYS A 90 17.09 -6.50 5.65
N LEU A 91 17.18 -7.78 5.30
CA LEU A 91 16.22 -8.41 4.41
C LEU A 91 14.80 -8.30 4.98
N SER A 92 14.62 -8.59 6.28
CA SER A 92 13.33 -8.45 6.95
C SER A 92 12.84 -7.01 7.01
N SER A 93 13.73 -6.04 7.21
CA SER A 93 13.41 -4.61 7.19
C SER A 93 12.96 -4.16 5.80
N ASP A 94 13.72 -4.52 4.77
CA ASP A 94 13.46 -4.15 3.38
C ASP A 94 12.18 -4.81 2.86
N GLU A 95 11.92 -6.07 3.21
CA GLU A 95 10.66 -6.77 2.91
C GLU A 95 9.45 -6.09 3.56
N LYS A 96 9.57 -5.67 4.83
CA LYS A 96 8.52 -4.90 5.51
C LYS A 96 8.31 -3.55 4.85
N ALA A 97 9.38 -2.86 4.47
CA ALA A 97 9.31 -1.56 3.79
C ALA A 97 8.65 -1.69 2.42
N LEU A 98 8.98 -2.72 1.63
CA LEU A 98 8.35 -3.01 0.34
C LEU A 98 6.87 -3.36 0.50
N ASN A 99 6.50 -4.17 1.49
CA ASN A 99 5.10 -4.49 1.76
C ASN A 99 4.30 -3.24 2.16
N ALA A 100 4.85 -2.40 3.03
CA ALA A 100 4.24 -1.14 3.43
C ALA A 100 4.09 -0.17 2.24
N ALA A 101 5.13 -0.02 1.42
CA ALA A 101 5.09 0.80 0.22
C ALA A 101 4.04 0.29 -0.78
N THR A 102 3.95 -1.02 -0.98
CA THR A 102 2.97 -1.65 -1.88
C THR A 102 1.54 -1.43 -1.38
N LYS A 103 1.30 -1.61 -0.07
CA LYS A 103 -0.01 -1.33 0.54
C LYS A 103 -0.41 0.12 0.40
N LYS A 104 0.50 1.04 0.73
CA LYS A 104 0.27 2.48 0.59
C LYS A 104 -0.03 2.87 -0.87
N ALA A 105 0.74 2.35 -1.82
CA ALA A 105 0.50 2.59 -3.24
C ALA A 105 -0.87 2.03 -3.70
N ALA A 106 -1.27 0.86 -3.20
CA ALA A 106 -2.58 0.28 -3.51
C ALA A 106 -3.73 1.10 -2.90
N GLU A 107 -3.56 1.62 -1.68
CA GLU A 107 -4.52 2.52 -1.02
C GLU A 107 -4.64 3.85 -1.76
N GLU A 108 -3.52 4.47 -2.14
CA GLU A 108 -3.49 5.70 -2.93
C GLU A 108 -4.13 5.50 -4.31
N ALA A 109 -3.86 4.37 -4.98
CA ALA A 109 -4.46 4.03 -6.27
C ALA A 109 -5.98 3.83 -6.16
N ARG A 110 -6.46 3.16 -5.10
CA ARG A 110 -7.90 3.02 -4.83
C ARG A 110 -8.55 4.37 -4.53
N ALA A 111 -7.94 5.18 -3.66
CA ALA A 111 -8.45 6.51 -3.34
C ALA A 111 -8.50 7.42 -4.58
N ALA A 112 -7.51 7.35 -5.46
CA ALA A 112 -7.50 8.09 -6.73
C ALA A 112 -8.60 7.59 -7.69
N ALA A 113 -8.78 6.28 -7.81
CA ALA A 113 -9.84 5.69 -8.61
C ALA A 113 -11.23 6.07 -8.08
N ASP A 114 -11.44 5.97 -6.77
CA ASP A 114 -12.69 6.38 -6.12
C ASP A 114 -12.94 7.87 -6.30
N ALA A 115 -11.93 8.73 -6.17
CA ALA A 115 -12.08 10.16 -6.41
C ALA A 115 -12.52 10.48 -7.85
N GLU A 116 -12.03 9.73 -8.85
CA GLU A 116 -12.39 9.95 -10.25
C GLU A 116 -13.77 9.38 -10.61
N TRP A 117 -14.07 8.17 -10.14
CA TRP A 117 -15.24 7.40 -10.61
C TRP A 117 -16.46 7.57 -9.71
N ARG A 118 -16.29 7.78 -8.40
CA ARG A 118 -17.41 7.92 -7.47
C ARG A 118 -18.35 9.07 -7.84
N PRO A 119 -17.89 10.28 -8.20
CA PRO A 119 -18.80 11.36 -8.60
C PRO A 119 -19.57 11.02 -9.89
N LYS A 120 -18.91 10.35 -10.85
CA LYS A 120 -19.54 9.94 -12.11
C LYS A 120 -20.61 8.87 -11.87
N TYR A 121 -20.35 7.93 -10.99
CA TYR A 121 -21.28 6.87 -10.61
C TYR A 121 -22.49 7.44 -9.86
N GLN A 122 -22.26 8.27 -8.84
CA GLN A 122 -23.30 8.95 -8.08
C GLN A 122 -24.19 9.82 -8.98
N ALA A 123 -23.60 10.55 -9.93
CA ALA A 123 -24.36 11.34 -10.90
C ALA A 123 -25.23 10.46 -11.82
N ALA A 124 -24.72 9.30 -12.25
CA ALA A 124 -25.46 8.37 -13.10
C ALA A 124 -26.62 7.71 -12.34
N GLU A 125 -26.39 7.30 -11.09
CA GLU A 125 -27.39 6.69 -10.21
C GLU A 125 -28.49 7.69 -9.85
N LEU A 126 -28.12 8.91 -9.43
CA LEU A 126 -29.08 9.99 -9.17
C LEU A 126 -29.91 10.32 -10.41
N LYS A 127 -29.29 10.37 -11.60
CA LYS A 127 -30.01 10.58 -12.86
C LYS A 127 -31.00 9.45 -13.16
N GLY A 128 -30.64 8.21 -12.85
CA GLY A 128 -31.52 7.04 -13.02
C GLY A 128 -32.76 7.13 -12.14
N LEU A 129 -32.58 7.40 -10.84
CA LEU A 129 -33.66 7.55 -9.87
C LEU A 129 -34.53 8.77 -10.17
N ALA A 130 -33.91 9.94 -10.35
CA ALA A 130 -34.64 11.16 -10.67
C ALA A 130 -35.36 11.07 -12.02
N GLY A 131 -34.84 10.29 -12.98
CA GLY A 131 -35.46 10.05 -14.28
C GLY A 131 -36.77 9.27 -14.23
N GLN A 132 -37.08 8.60 -13.11
CA GLN A 132 -38.38 7.96 -12.90
C GLN A 132 -39.50 8.99 -12.69
N VAL A 133 -39.18 10.13 -12.08
CA VAL A 133 -40.13 11.19 -11.72
C VAL A 133 -40.05 12.39 -12.66
N LEU A 134 -38.83 12.82 -12.99
CA LEU A 134 -38.55 13.99 -13.83
C LEU A 134 -38.18 13.55 -15.24
N LYS A 135 -38.68 14.27 -16.25
CA LYS A 135 -38.39 13.98 -17.67
C LYS A 135 -37.81 15.19 -18.38
N GLY A 136 -37.05 14.92 -19.45
CA GLY A 136 -36.58 15.95 -20.39
C GLY A 136 -35.81 17.08 -19.70
N GLU A 137 -36.30 18.31 -19.86
CA GLU A 137 -35.61 19.52 -19.40
C GLU A 137 -35.64 19.69 -17.87
N GLN A 138 -36.66 19.16 -17.19
CA GLN A 138 -36.73 19.17 -15.72
C GLN A 138 -35.63 18.31 -15.11
N LEU A 139 -35.37 17.13 -15.68
CA LEU A 139 -34.29 16.25 -15.25
C LEU A 139 -32.92 16.90 -15.48
N LYS A 140 -32.70 17.52 -16.65
CA LYS A 140 -31.43 18.21 -16.93
C LYS A 140 -31.19 19.39 -15.99
N SER A 141 -32.22 20.19 -15.75
CA SER A 141 -32.14 21.35 -14.84
C SER A 141 -31.86 20.91 -13.41
N PHE A 142 -32.50 19.83 -12.96
CA PHE A 142 -32.24 19.23 -11.65
C PHE A 142 -30.79 18.73 -11.56
N MET A 143 -30.30 17.97 -12.55
CA MET A 143 -28.91 17.49 -12.58
C MET A 143 -27.86 18.60 -12.67
N ALA A 144 -28.22 19.78 -13.20
CA ALA A 144 -27.30 20.91 -13.33
C ALA A 144 -27.07 21.67 -12.02
N VAL A 145 -28.02 21.63 -11.08
CA VAL A 145 -27.99 22.39 -9.82
C VAL A 145 -27.76 21.47 -8.61
N THR A 146 -28.11 20.19 -8.74
CA THR A 146 -28.08 19.23 -7.64
C THR A 146 -26.72 18.53 -7.55
N ASP A 147 -26.15 18.52 -6.35
CA ASP A 147 -24.93 17.79 -6.03
C ASP A 147 -25.27 16.33 -5.62
N PRO A 148 -24.84 15.31 -6.39
CA PRO A 148 -25.10 13.91 -6.08
C PRO A 148 -24.57 13.46 -4.72
N ALA A 149 -23.49 14.06 -4.23
CA ALA A 149 -22.88 13.68 -2.96
C ALA A 149 -23.82 13.93 -1.76
N LYS A 150 -24.77 14.86 -1.87
CA LYS A 150 -25.75 15.17 -0.80
C LYS A 150 -26.83 14.09 -0.64
N PHE A 151 -26.99 13.24 -1.66
CA PHE A 151 -27.94 12.14 -1.66
C PHE A 151 -27.26 10.82 -1.37
N ALA A 152 -25.93 10.80 -1.21
CA ALA A 152 -25.21 9.59 -0.88
C ALA A 152 -25.35 9.23 0.61
N ASP A 153 -25.29 7.94 0.91
CA ASP A 153 -25.17 7.39 2.26
C ASP A 153 -23.69 7.39 2.73
N GLU A 154 -23.44 6.81 3.90
CA GLU A 154 -22.09 6.68 4.47
C GLU A 154 -21.14 5.83 3.60
N ASN A 155 -21.70 4.98 2.74
CA ASN A 155 -20.97 4.13 1.80
C ASN A 155 -20.73 4.83 0.44
N GLY A 156 -21.28 6.03 0.25
CA GLY A 156 -21.20 6.76 -1.01
C GLY A 156 -22.20 6.29 -2.07
N VAL A 157 -23.19 5.48 -1.71
CA VAL A 157 -24.28 5.00 -2.58
C VAL A 157 -25.45 5.97 -2.51
N ILE A 158 -26.11 6.28 -3.63
CA ILE A 158 -27.27 7.18 -3.62
C ILE A 158 -28.44 6.53 -2.87
N ASP A 159 -28.93 7.25 -1.87
CA ASP A 159 -30.08 6.88 -1.04
C ASP A 159 -31.38 7.25 -1.78
N GLU A 160 -32.08 6.23 -2.26
CA GLU A 160 -33.32 6.37 -3.02
C GLU A 160 -34.41 7.12 -2.25
N ASP A 161 -34.57 6.85 -0.96
CA ASP A 161 -35.59 7.49 -0.13
C ASP A 161 -35.31 8.98 0.04
N LYS A 162 -34.04 9.38 0.18
CA LYS A 162 -33.65 10.81 0.20
C LYS A 162 -33.91 11.49 -1.13
N VAL A 163 -33.59 10.83 -2.25
CA VAL A 163 -33.85 11.38 -3.59
C VAL A 163 -35.35 11.56 -3.80
N MET A 164 -36.13 10.53 -3.53
CA MET A 164 -37.58 10.54 -3.72
C MET A 164 -38.28 11.51 -2.76
N GLY A 165 -37.83 11.59 -1.51
CA GLY A 165 -38.32 12.57 -0.54
C GLY A 165 -38.03 14.01 -0.98
N HIS A 166 -36.83 14.28 -1.49
CA HIS A 166 -36.47 15.60 -2.00
C HIS A 166 -37.26 15.98 -3.26
N LEU A 167 -37.40 15.05 -4.20
CA LEU A 167 -38.21 15.24 -5.40
C LEU A 167 -39.68 15.47 -5.05
N THR A 168 -40.22 14.73 -4.09
CA THR A 168 -41.60 14.91 -3.60
C THR A 168 -41.78 16.26 -2.90
N ALA A 169 -40.77 16.76 -2.18
CA ALA A 169 -40.84 18.06 -1.51
C ALA A 169 -40.82 19.24 -2.50
N ILE A 170 -40.05 19.13 -3.59
CA ILE A 170 -39.91 20.20 -4.59
C ILE A 170 -41.01 20.15 -5.65
N PHE A 171 -41.35 18.96 -6.12
CA PHE A 171 -42.24 18.75 -7.28
C PHE A 171 -43.60 18.13 -6.90
N GLY A 172 -43.81 17.76 -5.64
CA GLY A 172 -44.99 17.01 -5.19
C GLY A 172 -44.89 15.51 -5.51
N THR A 173 -45.78 14.70 -4.92
CA THR A 173 -45.93 13.29 -5.34
C THR A 173 -46.27 13.27 -6.83
N GLY A 174 -45.38 12.69 -7.64
CA GLY A 174 -45.31 12.89 -9.08
C GLY A 174 -46.66 12.97 -9.83
N GLY A 175 -46.79 14.03 -10.63
CA GLY A 175 -47.64 14.03 -11.82
C GLY A 175 -49.14 14.04 -11.59
N GLN A 176 -49.67 15.12 -11.02
CA GLN A 176 -51.11 15.40 -11.12
C GLN A 176 -51.43 16.86 -11.44
N ASP A 177 -50.59 17.52 -12.24
CA ASP A 177 -50.90 18.84 -12.81
C ASP A 177 -50.58 18.89 -14.31
N GLN A 178 -51.12 17.94 -15.08
CA GLN A 178 -51.47 18.18 -16.48
C GLN A 178 -52.44 17.13 -17.05
N GLN A 179 -53.46 16.75 -16.28
CA GLN A 179 -54.72 16.36 -16.90
C GLN A 179 -55.88 16.65 -15.97
N GLN A 180 -56.56 17.75 -16.28
CA GLN A 180 -57.98 17.98 -16.05
C GLN A 180 -58.45 17.84 -14.60
N GLY A 181 -58.31 18.95 -13.87
CA GLY A 181 -59.33 19.49 -12.97
C GLY A 181 -59.68 18.62 -11.76
N HIS A 182 -59.23 19.04 -10.59
CA HIS A 182 -60.11 19.61 -9.57
C HIS A 182 -59.33 19.95 -8.30
N ASN A 183 -59.44 21.22 -7.92
CA ASN A 183 -59.81 21.63 -6.56
C ASN A 183 -58.77 21.44 -5.43
N ASN A 184 -57.86 22.40 -5.29
CA ASN A 184 -57.40 22.79 -3.95
C ASN A 184 -57.00 24.27 -3.84
N GLY A 185 -57.83 25.05 -3.16
CA GLY A 185 -57.35 25.84 -2.03
C GLY A 185 -56.87 27.28 -2.21
N HIS A 186 -56.81 27.87 -3.40
CA HIS A 186 -56.55 29.30 -3.52
C HIS A 186 -57.85 30.10 -3.53
N GLN A 187 -58.18 30.67 -2.35
CA GLN A 187 -59.26 31.63 -2.11
C GLN A 187 -59.17 32.83 -3.08
N GLN A 188 -59.79 32.70 -4.24
CA GLN A 188 -60.21 33.86 -5.01
C GLN A 188 -61.41 34.48 -4.29
N ARG A 189 -61.26 35.75 -3.92
CA ARG A 189 -62.30 36.57 -3.29
C ARG A 189 -63.47 36.68 -4.27
N SER A 190 -64.51 35.88 -4.02
CA SER A 190 -65.77 35.93 -4.74
C SER A 190 -66.48 37.23 -4.42
N TRP A 191 -66.43 38.17 -5.36
CA TRP A 191 -67.26 39.37 -5.35
C TRP A 191 -68.69 38.98 -5.72
N GLY A 192 -69.45 38.61 -4.69
CA GLY A 192 -70.90 38.76 -4.64
C GLY A 192 -71.67 38.10 -5.77
N GLN A 193 -71.92 36.79 -5.67
CA GLN A 193 -73.06 36.18 -6.34
C GLN A 193 -73.42 34.84 -5.68
N HIS A 194 -74.59 34.83 -4.98
CA HIS A 194 -75.64 33.78 -4.86
C HIS A 194 -75.27 32.28 -4.96
N SER A 195 -75.90 31.30 -4.32
CA SER A 195 -76.91 31.16 -3.28
C SER A 195 -76.99 29.65 -3.01
N GLY A 196 -77.05 29.22 -1.75
CA GLY A 196 -77.72 28.01 -1.23
C GLY A 196 -77.64 26.66 -1.98
N GLY A 197 -77.27 25.61 -1.23
CA GLY A 197 -77.84 24.28 -1.47
C GLY A 197 -76.89 23.11 -1.29
N THR A 198 -77.04 22.40 -0.18
CA THR A 198 -76.60 21.02 0.06
C THR A 198 -77.14 20.07 -1.03
N GLY A 199 -76.29 19.30 -1.71
CA GLY A 199 -76.72 18.27 -2.65
C GLY A 199 -75.58 17.41 -3.18
N VAL A 200 -75.75 16.10 -3.04
CA VAL A 200 -74.86 14.98 -3.43
C VAL A 200 -74.32 15.11 -4.88
N PRO A 201 -73.05 14.77 -5.18
CA PRO A 201 -72.51 14.89 -6.53
C PRO A 201 -73.24 13.92 -7.48
N ALA A 202 -73.89 14.48 -8.51
CA ALA A 202 -74.53 13.73 -9.58
C ALA A 202 -73.49 12.91 -10.36
N ARG A 203 -73.84 11.67 -10.71
CA ARG A 203 -72.93 10.79 -11.47
C ARG A 203 -72.80 11.29 -12.92
N PRO A 204 -71.61 11.19 -13.53
CA PRO A 204 -71.41 11.58 -14.93
C PRO A 204 -72.37 10.83 -15.86
N GLY A 205 -73.17 11.56 -16.64
CA GLY A 205 -74.10 11.01 -17.63
C GLY A 205 -75.59 11.27 -17.35
N ASP A 206 -75.98 11.58 -16.12
CA ASP A 206 -77.39 11.79 -15.75
C ASP A 206 -77.98 13.07 -16.38
N ALA A 207 -77.18 14.13 -16.51
CA ALA A 207 -77.57 15.34 -17.23
C ALA A 207 -77.81 15.10 -18.73
N GLY A 208 -77.08 14.16 -19.33
CA GLY A 208 -77.22 13.78 -20.74
C GLY A 208 -78.52 13.01 -21.01
N LYS A 209 -78.87 12.06 -20.14
CA LYS A 209 -80.13 11.31 -20.24
C LYS A 209 -81.36 12.21 -20.07
N ALA A 210 -81.33 13.11 -19.08
CA ALA A 210 -82.43 14.06 -18.86
C ALA A 210 -82.60 15.04 -20.05
N ALA A 211 -81.51 15.43 -20.72
CA ALA A 211 -81.57 16.26 -21.92
C ALA A 211 -82.10 15.49 -23.15
N ALA A 212 -81.81 14.18 -23.26
CA ALA A 212 -82.31 13.33 -24.35
C ALA A 212 -83.81 13.04 -24.22
N GLU A 213 -84.31 12.74 -23.02
CA GLU A 213 -85.75 12.53 -22.77
C GLU A 213 -86.57 13.80 -23.08
N LYS A 214 -86.02 14.98 -22.76
CA LYS A 214 -86.67 16.26 -23.12
C LYS A 214 -86.73 16.51 -24.62
N ARG A 215 -85.78 15.98 -25.39
CA ARG A 215 -85.69 16.20 -26.85
C ARG A 215 -86.45 15.18 -27.68
N PHE A 216 -86.55 13.93 -27.23
CA PHE A 216 -87.10 12.83 -28.02
C PHE A 216 -88.34 12.15 -27.40
N GLY A 217 -88.74 12.52 -26.18
CA GLY A 217 -89.83 11.86 -25.44
C GLY A 217 -91.25 12.39 -25.68
N LYS A 218 -91.48 13.31 -26.63
CA LYS A 218 -92.83 13.82 -26.97
C LYS A 218 -93.08 13.86 -28.47
N THR A 219 -93.29 12.68 -29.06
CA THR A 219 -94.21 12.53 -30.19
C THR A 219 -95.28 11.51 -29.79
N LYS A 220 -96.38 12.04 -29.24
CA LYS A 220 -97.64 11.36 -28.98
C LYS A 220 -98.35 11.22 -30.35
N THR A 221 -98.43 10.00 -30.90
CA THR A 221 -99.70 9.23 -31.04
C THR A 221 -100.33 9.39 -32.43
N PRO A 222 -100.93 8.31 -32.96
CA PRO A 222 -102.40 8.25 -33.00
C PRO A 222 -102.99 7.17 -32.08
#